data_AF-A0A6V7J1M9-F1
#
_entry.id   AF-A0A6V7J1M9-F1
#
_cell.length_a   1.000
_cell.length_b   1.000
_cell.length_c   1.000
_cell.angle_alpha   90.00
_cell.angle_beta   90.00
_cell.angle_gamma   90.00
#
_symmetry.space_group_name_H-M   'P 1'
#
loop_
_entity.id
_entity.type
_entity.pdbx_description
1 polymer ?
#
loop_
_entity_poly.entity_id
_entity_poly.type
_entity_poly.pdbx_seq_one_letter_code
_entity_poly.pdbx_strand_id
1 'polypeptide(L)'
;KIHVKALTKKAKRELGRDARRHQSQQLRAKKREEVIASKRNLGGASAPPVLITVIPLQEDLDVQSILNLLTTADETAEVANSPQGLTHLALPRFKQRFAFVVPPIGNLFATLDAAKVSTTILFLTSAACPESGEQIHQLVDSWGEEILNATMAQGLPTTIVAVTNLEKIAVKKRQEVKQNAQETISKWLTEEKIVALDKAGDALNLLRKAGSQKQRNVIYRNRRPHLIAEKVKFTGNENENTGTLEVSGYIRGKPLSVNSLVHIP
;
A
#
# COMPACT_ATOMS: atom_id res chain seq x y z
N LYS A 1 28.20 60.65 -14.39
CA LYS A 1 27.77 59.40 -15.07
C LYS A 1 28.43 58.21 -14.36
N ILE A 2 27.70 57.45 -13.55
CA ILE A 2 28.25 56.30 -12.81
C ILE A 2 28.22 55.08 -13.74
N HIS A 3 29.34 54.35 -13.80
CA HIS A 3 29.59 53.26 -14.74
C HIS A 3 28.63 52.08 -14.49
N VAL A 4 27.88 51.64 -15.52
CA VAL A 4 26.84 50.58 -15.45
C VAL A 4 27.38 49.24 -14.88
N LYS A 5 28.69 49.01 -14.95
CA LYS A 5 29.38 47.85 -14.35
C LYS A 5 29.37 47.80 -12.81
N ALA A 6 29.07 48.91 -12.11
CA ALA A 6 28.97 48.93 -10.65
C ALA A 6 27.59 48.47 -10.14
N LEU A 7 26.53 48.62 -10.94
CA LEU A 7 25.16 48.20 -10.62
C LEU A 7 24.93 46.69 -10.79
N THR A 8 25.81 45.99 -11.52
CA THR A 8 25.65 44.58 -11.86
C THR A 8 26.41 43.61 -10.96
N LYS A 9 27.15 44.08 -9.95
CA LYS A 9 27.69 43.19 -8.91
C LYS A 9 26.57 42.79 -7.97
N LYS A 10 26.03 41.59 -8.18
CA LYS A 10 25.07 40.95 -7.26
C LYS A 10 25.74 40.80 -5.89
N ALA A 11 25.54 41.76 -5.01
CA ALA A 11 26.07 41.70 -3.65
C ALA A 11 25.50 40.45 -2.98
N LYS A 12 26.37 39.52 -2.54
CA LYS A 12 25.97 38.43 -1.64
C LYS A 12 25.53 39.09 -0.33
N ARG A 13 24.25 39.46 -0.23
CA ARG A 13 23.65 39.88 1.03
C ARG A 13 23.52 38.64 1.89
N GLU A 14 24.41 38.50 2.85
CA GLU A 14 24.17 37.60 3.97
C GLU A 14 22.89 38.06 4.67
N LEU A 15 21.90 37.17 4.73
CA LEU A 15 20.63 37.48 5.34
C LEU A 15 20.86 37.86 6.80
N GLY A 16 20.24 38.95 7.25
CA GLY A 16 20.19 39.31 8.67
C GLY A 16 19.49 38.22 9.49
N ARG A 17 19.64 38.25 10.82
CA ARG A 17 19.08 37.24 11.74
C ARG A 17 17.57 37.05 11.54
N ASP A 18 16.81 38.13 11.43
CA ASP A 18 15.36 38.08 11.24
C ASP A 18 14.96 37.55 9.88
N ALA A 19 15.71 37.93 8.83
CA ALA A 19 15.49 37.42 7.48
C ALA A 19 15.74 35.90 7.40
N ARG A 20 16.76 35.37 8.10
CA ARG A 20 16.99 33.92 8.23
C ARG A 20 15.84 33.23 8.97
N ARG A 21 15.33 33.85 10.05
CA ARG A 21 14.19 33.33 10.80
C ARG A 21 12.92 33.26 9.93
N HIS A 22 12.62 34.32 9.20
CA HIS A 22 11.46 34.39 8.30
C HIS A 22 11.57 33.36 7.17
N GLN A 23 12.74 33.23 6.56
CA GLN A 23 13.00 32.21 5.54
C GLN A 23 12.77 30.79 6.09
N SER A 24 13.24 30.50 7.30
CA SER A 24 13.01 29.20 7.95
C SER A 24 11.51 28.92 8.18
N GLN A 25 10.75 29.93 8.61
CA GLN A 25 9.30 29.81 8.80
C GLN A 25 8.58 29.57 7.47
N GLN A 26 8.92 30.30 6.41
CA GLN A 26 8.35 30.11 5.08
C GLN A 26 8.64 28.70 4.54
N LEU A 27 9.87 28.21 4.68
CA LEU A 27 10.25 26.86 4.26
C LEU A 27 9.50 25.78 5.05
N ARG A 28 9.30 25.97 6.36
CA ARG A 28 8.51 25.05 7.19
C ARG A 28 7.04 25.04 6.78
N ALA A 29 6.45 26.22 6.55
CA ALA A 29 5.07 26.35 6.10
C ALA A 29 4.86 25.63 4.76
N LYS A 30 5.74 25.89 3.79
CA LYS A 30 5.71 25.25 2.47
C LYS A 30 5.82 23.72 2.57
N LYS A 31 6.81 23.20 3.29
CA LYS A 31 6.97 21.74 3.48
C LYS A 31 5.76 21.12 4.18
N ARG A 32 5.16 21.82 5.16
CA ARG A 32 3.96 21.35 5.85
C ARG A 32 2.78 21.26 4.91
N GLU A 33 2.59 22.26 4.05
CA GLU A 33 1.53 22.28 3.04
C GLU A 33 1.68 21.14 2.03
N GLU A 34 2.90 20.90 1.52
CA GLU A 34 3.21 19.77 0.63
C GLU A 34 2.86 18.40 1.28
N VAL A 35 3.21 18.23 2.56
CA VAL A 35 2.87 17.01 3.32
C VAL A 35 1.36 16.88 3.54
N ILE A 36 0.64 17.97 3.81
CA ILE A 36 -0.82 17.93 3.98
C ILE A 36 -1.51 17.61 2.65
N ALA A 37 -1.06 18.21 1.54
CA ALA A 37 -1.61 17.95 0.22
C ALA A 37 -1.44 16.48 -0.20
N SER A 38 -0.24 15.92 0.00
CA SER A 38 0.02 14.50 -0.28
C SER A 38 -0.84 13.56 0.58
N LYS A 39 -1.08 13.89 1.86
CA LYS A 39 -1.98 13.12 2.72
C LYS A 39 -3.45 13.21 2.32
N ARG A 40 -3.92 14.37 1.84
CA ARG A 40 -5.30 14.53 1.35
C ARG A 40 -5.59 13.67 0.12
N ASN A 41 -4.57 13.43 -0.71
CA ASN A 41 -4.68 12.58 -1.90
C ASN A 41 -4.68 11.07 -1.59
N LEU A 42 -4.59 10.68 -0.32
CA LEU A 42 -4.55 9.28 0.11
C LEU A 42 -5.87 8.88 0.78
N GLY A 43 -6.76 8.22 0.03
CA GLY A 43 -7.97 7.59 0.58
C GLY A 43 -9.07 8.53 1.06
N GLY A 44 -8.94 9.85 0.86
CA GLY A 44 -9.98 10.82 1.21
C GLY A 44 -11.22 10.75 0.31
N ALA A 45 -12.24 11.57 0.61
CA ALA A 45 -13.51 11.59 -0.12
C ALA A 45 -13.38 11.88 -1.63
N SER A 46 -12.44 12.75 -2.01
CA SER A 46 -12.17 13.09 -3.41
C SER A 46 -11.03 12.27 -4.05
N ALA A 47 -10.37 11.41 -3.27
CA ALA A 47 -9.20 10.66 -3.72
C ALA A 47 -9.56 9.16 -3.88
N PRO A 48 -8.88 8.42 -4.77
CA PRO A 48 -9.12 6.99 -4.89
C PRO A 48 -8.89 6.25 -3.56
N PRO A 49 -9.59 5.13 -3.32
CA PRO A 49 -9.41 4.34 -2.11
C PRO A 49 -7.95 3.85 -1.99
N VAL A 50 -7.44 3.75 -0.77
CA VAL A 50 -6.11 3.17 -0.50
C VAL A 50 -6.16 1.70 -0.91
N LEU A 51 -5.40 1.34 -1.95
CA LEU A 51 -5.34 -0.01 -2.46
C LEU A 51 -4.32 -0.82 -1.68
N ILE A 52 -4.80 -1.83 -0.96
CA ILE A 52 -4.00 -2.74 -0.16
C ILE A 52 -4.01 -4.10 -0.84
N THR A 53 -2.86 -4.54 -1.33
CA THR A 53 -2.71 -5.93 -1.81
C THR A 53 -2.28 -6.79 -0.65
N VAL A 54 -3.06 -7.80 -0.35
CA VAL A 54 -2.82 -8.74 0.75
C VAL A 54 -2.11 -9.96 0.18
N ILE A 55 -0.86 -10.18 0.59
CA ILE A 55 0.01 -11.24 0.08
C ILE A 55 0.32 -12.18 1.24
N PRO A 56 -0.19 -13.42 1.24
CA PRO A 56 0.26 -14.43 2.18
C PRO A 56 1.71 -14.83 1.86
N LEU A 57 2.51 -15.11 2.88
CA LEU A 57 3.88 -15.63 2.76
C LEU A 57 3.98 -17.15 2.97
N GLN A 58 2.83 -17.79 3.20
CA GLN A 58 2.67 -19.22 3.41
C GLN A 58 1.43 -19.67 2.65
N GLU A 59 1.48 -20.87 2.06
CA GLU A 59 0.39 -21.41 1.25
C GLU A 59 -0.86 -21.75 2.08
N ASP A 60 -0.67 -22.19 3.33
CA ASP A 60 -1.74 -22.64 4.22
C ASP A 60 -2.55 -21.50 4.88
N LEU A 61 -2.24 -20.24 4.59
CA LEU A 61 -2.87 -19.12 5.27
C LEU A 61 -4.24 -18.77 4.68
N ASP A 62 -5.28 -18.84 5.52
CA ASP A 62 -6.61 -18.37 5.14
C ASP A 62 -6.70 -16.83 5.13
N VAL A 63 -6.51 -16.24 3.95
CA VAL A 63 -6.60 -14.80 3.71
C VAL A 63 -8.03 -14.27 3.88
N GLN A 64 -9.06 -15.10 3.65
CA GLN A 64 -10.46 -14.65 3.74
C GLN A 64 -10.86 -14.36 5.19
N SER A 65 -10.42 -15.19 6.14
CA SER A 65 -10.62 -14.92 7.57
C SER A 65 -10.04 -13.55 7.99
N ILE A 66 -8.89 -13.19 7.44
CA ILE A 66 -8.19 -11.94 7.73
C ILE A 66 -8.90 -10.75 7.08
N LEU A 67 -9.37 -10.90 5.85
CA LEU A 67 -10.22 -9.88 5.21
C LEU A 67 -11.50 -9.64 6.02
N ASN A 68 -12.16 -10.71 6.47
CA ASN A 68 -13.35 -10.61 7.30
C ASN A 68 -13.05 -9.91 8.63
N LEU A 69 -11.89 -10.20 9.24
CA LEU A 69 -11.45 -9.51 10.45
C LEU A 69 -11.18 -8.02 10.20
N LEU A 70 -10.60 -7.65 9.05
CA LEU A 70 -10.37 -6.25 8.69
C LEU A 70 -11.66 -5.48 8.39
N THR A 71 -12.65 -6.13 7.77
CA THR A 71 -13.93 -5.50 7.42
C THR A 71 -14.87 -5.38 8.62
N THR A 72 -14.86 -6.34 9.54
CA THR A 72 -15.71 -6.36 10.74
C THR A 72 -15.12 -5.61 11.94
N ALA A 73 -13.89 -5.11 11.83
CA ALA A 73 -13.19 -4.44 12.92
C ALA A 73 -13.86 -3.13 13.40
N ASP A 74 -14.68 -2.48 12.55
CA ASP A 74 -15.45 -1.28 12.89
C ASP A 74 -16.92 -1.52 12.57
N GLU A 75 -17.80 -1.31 13.54
CA GLU A 75 -19.26 -1.43 13.37
C GLU A 75 -19.82 -0.37 12.41
N THR A 76 -19.11 0.74 12.25
CA THR A 76 -19.51 1.84 11.35
C THR A 76 -18.99 1.68 9.92
N ALA A 77 -18.29 0.57 9.63
CA ALA A 77 -17.72 0.34 8.32
C ALA A 77 -18.79 -0.01 7.27
N GLU A 78 -18.66 0.59 6.09
CA GLU A 78 -19.42 0.16 4.91
C GLU A 78 -18.53 -0.72 4.04
N VAL A 79 -18.98 -1.93 3.76
CA VAL A 79 -18.26 -2.92 2.95
C VAL A 79 -19.01 -3.13 1.65
N ALA A 80 -18.29 -3.06 0.52
CA ALA A 80 -18.85 -3.35 -0.79
C ALA A 80 -17.89 -4.23 -1.58
N ASN A 81 -18.41 -5.28 -2.21
CA ASN A 81 -17.60 -6.18 -3.04
C ASN A 81 -17.79 -5.84 -4.51
N SER A 82 -16.68 -5.70 -5.23
CA SER A 82 -16.69 -5.55 -6.68
C SER A 82 -16.84 -6.92 -7.35
N PRO A 83 -17.43 -6.98 -8.55
CA PRO A 83 -17.55 -8.23 -9.32
C PRO A 83 -16.20 -8.82 -9.74
N GLN A 84 -15.12 -8.04 -9.68
CA GLN A 84 -13.75 -8.45 -9.99
C GLN A 84 -12.97 -8.93 -8.74
N GLY A 85 -13.65 -9.15 -7.61
CA GLY A 85 -13.04 -9.66 -6.37
C GLY A 85 -12.34 -8.60 -5.51
N LEU A 86 -12.59 -7.31 -5.77
CA LEU A 86 -12.07 -6.20 -4.96
C LEU A 86 -13.00 -5.93 -3.78
N THR A 87 -12.48 -5.92 -2.56
CA THR A 87 -13.28 -5.60 -1.35
C THR A 87 -13.06 -4.14 -0.97
N HIS A 88 -14.09 -3.32 -1.09
CA HIS A 88 -14.07 -1.92 -0.66
C HIS A 88 -14.50 -1.80 0.79
N LEU A 89 -13.78 -0.97 1.54
CA LEU A 89 -14.05 -0.67 2.93
C LEU A 89 -14.01 0.84 3.13
N ALA A 90 -15.15 1.45 3.43
CA ALA A 90 -15.20 2.84 3.85
C ALA A 90 -15.29 2.93 5.38
N LEU A 91 -14.36 3.67 5.99
CA LEU A 91 -14.32 3.89 7.43
C LEU A 91 -14.64 5.36 7.74
N PRO A 92 -15.89 5.69 8.12
CA PRO A 92 -16.29 7.05 8.45
C PRO A 92 -15.46 7.65 9.59
N ARG A 93 -15.10 6.82 10.58
CA ARG A 93 -14.28 7.21 11.73
C ARG A 93 -12.91 7.79 11.34
N PHE A 94 -12.27 7.20 10.33
CA PHE A 94 -10.99 7.68 9.81
C PHE A 94 -11.15 8.66 8.65
N LYS A 95 -12.38 8.82 8.12
CA LYS A 95 -12.68 9.55 6.88
C LYS A 95 -11.83 9.05 5.71
N GLN A 96 -11.59 7.73 5.68
CA GLN A 96 -10.73 7.06 4.70
C GLN A 96 -11.43 5.87 4.08
N ARG A 97 -11.15 5.66 2.78
CA ARG A 97 -11.62 4.51 2.00
C ARG A 97 -10.45 3.63 1.65
N PHE A 98 -10.66 2.33 1.75
CA PHE A 98 -9.71 1.27 1.45
C PHE A 98 -10.31 0.33 0.39
N ALA A 99 -9.44 -0.32 -0.35
CA ALA A 99 -9.78 -1.38 -1.30
C ALA A 99 -8.76 -2.50 -1.14
N PHE A 100 -9.22 -3.73 -0.93
CA PHE A 100 -8.35 -4.90 -0.78
C PHE A 100 -8.35 -5.74 -2.05
N VAL A 101 -7.15 -6.11 -2.48
CA VAL A 101 -6.91 -7.10 -3.54
C VAL A 101 -6.25 -8.32 -2.91
N VAL A 102 -6.76 -9.50 -3.21
CA VAL A 102 -6.09 -10.76 -2.89
C VAL A 102 -5.74 -11.44 -4.21
N PRO A 103 -4.45 -11.55 -4.56
CA PRO A 103 -4.03 -12.31 -5.72
C PRO A 103 -4.24 -13.82 -5.48
N PRO A 104 -4.46 -14.62 -6.53
CA PRO A 104 -4.57 -16.07 -6.41
C PRO A 104 -3.25 -16.69 -5.94
N ILE A 105 -3.34 -17.64 -5.01
CA ILE A 105 -2.19 -18.39 -4.50
C ILE A 105 -1.61 -19.24 -5.64
N GLY A 106 -0.28 -19.36 -5.69
CA GLY A 106 0.42 -20.13 -6.73
C GLY A 106 0.68 -19.38 -8.05
N ASN A 107 0.16 -18.15 -8.24
CA ASN A 107 0.46 -17.34 -9.42
C ASN A 107 1.34 -16.12 -9.07
N LEU A 108 2.64 -16.26 -9.34
CA LEU A 108 3.63 -15.21 -9.14
C LEU A 108 3.31 -13.94 -9.95
N PHE A 109 2.96 -14.08 -11.23
CA PHE A 109 2.72 -12.94 -12.11
C PHE A 109 1.47 -12.16 -11.68
N ALA A 110 0.38 -12.84 -11.32
CA ALA A 110 -0.82 -12.18 -10.79
C ALA A 110 -0.51 -11.40 -9.50
N THR A 111 0.35 -11.95 -8.64
CA THR A 111 0.80 -11.30 -7.40
C THR A 111 1.62 -10.05 -7.70
N LEU A 112 2.58 -10.12 -8.63
CA LEU A 112 3.39 -8.99 -9.08
C LEU A 112 2.54 -7.91 -9.77
N ASP A 113 1.50 -8.32 -10.47
CA ASP A 113 0.57 -7.44 -11.16
C ASP A 113 -0.39 -6.71 -10.21
N ALA A 114 -0.81 -7.36 -9.12
CA ALA A 114 -1.50 -6.68 -8.04
C ALA A 114 -0.55 -5.73 -7.28
N ALA A 115 0.68 -6.20 -6.98
CA ALA A 115 1.69 -5.45 -6.24
C ALA A 115 2.14 -4.17 -6.97
N LYS A 116 2.27 -4.20 -8.31
CA LYS A 116 2.70 -3.01 -9.10
C LYS A 116 1.70 -1.86 -9.03
N VAL A 117 0.41 -2.17 -8.85
CA VAL A 117 -0.68 -1.17 -8.81
C VAL A 117 -1.02 -0.73 -7.38
N SER A 118 -0.72 -1.56 -6.38
CA SER A 118 -1.11 -1.35 -4.98
C SER A 118 -0.43 -0.13 -4.34
N THR A 119 -1.19 0.65 -3.56
CA THR A 119 -0.58 1.74 -2.79
C THR A 119 0.21 1.21 -1.61
N THR A 120 -0.27 0.13 -1.00
CA THR A 120 0.36 -0.54 0.13
C THR A 120 0.28 -2.05 -0.08
N ILE A 121 1.35 -2.77 0.26
CA ILE A 121 1.35 -4.23 0.31
C ILE A 121 1.29 -4.64 1.78
N LEU A 122 0.35 -5.54 2.09
CA LEU A 122 0.25 -6.20 3.37
C LEU A 122 0.79 -7.62 3.23
N PHE A 123 2.00 -7.86 3.73
CA PHE A 123 2.54 -9.21 3.86
C PHE A 123 1.97 -9.86 5.11
N LEU A 124 1.40 -11.05 4.93
CA LEU A 124 0.84 -11.85 6.02
C LEU A 124 1.70 -13.08 6.25
N THR A 125 1.98 -13.36 7.52
CA THR A 125 2.63 -14.60 7.95
C THR A 125 1.85 -15.17 9.13
N SER A 126 1.76 -16.49 9.21
CA SER A 126 1.15 -17.21 10.31
C SER A 126 2.22 -17.64 11.30
N ALA A 127 2.00 -17.35 12.58
CA ALA A 127 2.79 -17.90 13.66
C ALA A 127 2.35 -19.31 14.08
N ALA A 128 1.29 -19.87 13.47
CA ALA A 128 0.76 -21.16 13.86
C ALA A 128 1.74 -22.30 13.56
N CYS A 129 2.08 -23.09 14.59
CA CYS A 129 2.53 -24.47 14.41
C CYS A 129 1.29 -25.35 14.17
N PRO A 130 1.30 -26.29 13.22
CA PRO A 130 0.32 -27.36 13.22
C PRO A 130 0.46 -28.18 14.52
N GLU A 131 -0.66 -28.72 15.00
CA GLU A 131 -0.79 -29.45 16.28
C GLU A 131 0.10 -30.71 16.36
N SER A 132 0.66 -31.15 15.24
CA SER A 132 1.56 -32.28 15.10
C SER A 132 3.02 -31.87 15.31
N GLY A 133 3.41 -31.59 16.57
CA GLY A 133 4.72 -31.87 17.20
C GLY A 133 6.07 -31.58 16.51
N GLU A 134 6.12 -31.12 15.27
CA GLU A 134 7.31 -31.04 14.45
C GLU A 134 7.53 -29.61 14.00
N GLN A 135 8.52 -29.01 14.64
CA GLN A 135 9.28 -27.84 14.20
C GLN A 135 8.47 -26.54 14.02
N ILE A 136 9.15 -25.43 14.27
CA ILE A 136 8.63 -24.10 13.96
C ILE A 136 8.48 -24.09 12.43
N HIS A 137 7.26 -24.18 11.91
CA HIS A 137 7.04 -23.97 10.48
C HIS A 137 7.73 -22.66 10.09
N GLN A 138 8.49 -22.70 8.99
CA GLN A 138 9.15 -21.50 8.48
C GLN A 138 8.09 -20.43 8.29
N LEU A 139 8.28 -19.28 8.93
CA LEU A 139 7.34 -18.14 8.88
C LEU A 139 7.14 -17.63 7.44
N VAL A 140 8.09 -17.96 6.57
CA VAL A 140 8.08 -17.71 5.14
C VAL A 140 8.39 -19.05 4.49
N ASP A 141 7.50 -19.53 3.63
CA ASP A 141 7.71 -20.75 2.86
C ASP A 141 8.54 -20.44 1.59
N SER A 142 9.03 -21.45 0.88
CA SER A 142 9.78 -21.29 -0.39
C SER A 142 9.01 -20.42 -1.39
N TRP A 143 7.70 -20.61 -1.48
CA TRP A 143 6.81 -19.78 -2.30
C TRP A 143 6.77 -18.31 -1.83
N GLY A 144 6.72 -18.09 -0.51
CA GLY A 144 6.78 -16.76 0.08
C GLY A 144 8.13 -16.07 -0.16
N GLU A 145 9.24 -16.81 -0.12
CA GLU A 145 10.57 -16.29 -0.43
C GLU A 145 10.68 -15.86 -1.90
N GLU A 146 10.16 -16.65 -2.83
CA GLU A 146 10.11 -16.31 -4.26
C GLU A 146 9.32 -15.02 -4.50
N ILE A 147 8.15 -14.87 -3.88
CA ILE A 147 7.33 -13.65 -4.00
C ILE A 147 8.04 -12.44 -3.38
N LEU A 148 8.65 -12.59 -2.20
CA LEU A 148 9.41 -11.51 -1.58
C LEU A 148 10.56 -11.05 -2.47
N ASN A 149 11.34 -11.99 -3.00
CA ASN A 149 12.45 -11.68 -3.90
C ASN A 149 11.96 -10.99 -5.18
N ALA A 150 10.90 -11.48 -5.80
CA ALA A 150 10.34 -10.91 -7.02
C ALA A 150 9.73 -9.51 -6.78
N THR A 151 8.97 -9.32 -5.70
CA THR A 151 8.38 -8.01 -5.35
C THR A 151 9.43 -6.98 -4.95
N MET A 152 10.50 -7.40 -4.27
CA MET A 152 11.66 -6.54 -4.01
C MET A 152 12.35 -6.10 -5.31
N ALA A 153 12.60 -7.04 -6.22
CA ALA A 153 13.23 -6.74 -7.51
C ALA A 153 12.38 -5.81 -8.38
N GLN A 154 11.05 -5.96 -8.34
CA GLN A 154 10.11 -5.10 -9.06
C GLN A 154 10.05 -3.67 -8.50
N GLY A 155 10.25 -3.51 -7.20
CA GLY A 155 10.22 -2.25 -6.49
C GLY A 155 8.99 -2.15 -5.57
N LEU A 156 9.23 -2.31 -4.28
CA LEU A 156 8.17 -2.34 -3.28
C LEU A 156 7.51 -0.96 -3.08
N PRO A 157 6.16 -0.88 -3.12
CA PRO A 157 5.43 0.24 -2.56
C PRO A 157 5.55 0.23 -1.02
N THR A 158 4.72 1.01 -0.34
CA THR A 158 4.68 1.01 1.13
C THR A 158 4.30 -0.39 1.61
N THR A 159 5.07 -0.95 2.52
CA THR A 159 4.87 -2.32 3.00
C THR A 159 4.43 -2.31 4.44
N ILE A 160 3.54 -3.22 4.80
CA ILE A 160 3.19 -3.53 6.19
C ILE A 160 3.32 -5.03 6.33
N VAL A 161 3.93 -5.48 7.43
CA VAL A 161 4.03 -6.91 7.73
C VAL A 161 3.18 -7.20 8.95
N ALA A 162 2.27 -8.16 8.82
CA ALA A 162 1.43 -8.61 9.90
C ALA A 162 1.60 -10.11 10.16
N VAL A 163 1.62 -10.47 11.45
CA VAL A 163 1.62 -11.85 11.92
C VAL A 163 0.24 -12.17 12.47
N THR A 164 -0.31 -13.31 12.04
CA THR A 164 -1.58 -13.85 12.52
C THR A 164 -1.36 -15.10 13.37
N ASN A 165 -2.42 -15.53 14.07
CA ASN A 165 -2.44 -16.73 14.92
C ASN A 165 -1.51 -16.66 16.15
N LEU A 166 -1.14 -15.47 16.64
CA LEU A 166 -0.35 -15.39 17.89
C LEU A 166 -1.18 -15.78 19.12
N GLU A 167 -2.50 -15.66 19.05
CA GLU A 167 -3.39 -16.06 20.15
C GLU A 167 -3.36 -17.55 20.45
N LYS A 168 -3.13 -18.39 19.44
CA LYS A 168 -3.00 -19.85 19.58
C LYS A 168 -1.74 -20.27 20.35
N ILE A 169 -0.78 -19.35 20.49
CA ILE A 169 0.50 -19.59 21.17
C ILE A 169 0.38 -19.18 22.64
N ALA A 170 1.02 -19.93 23.53
CA ALA A 170 1.12 -19.59 24.95
C ALA A 170 1.70 -18.18 25.15
N VAL A 171 1.08 -17.38 26.01
CA VAL A 171 1.41 -15.95 26.25
C VAL A 171 2.91 -15.72 26.48
N LYS A 172 3.58 -16.62 27.20
CA LYS A 172 5.02 -16.54 27.48
C LYS A 172 5.91 -16.62 26.22
N LYS A 173 5.49 -17.40 25.21
CA LYS A 173 6.25 -17.61 23.96
C LYS A 173 5.90 -16.61 22.86
N ARG A 174 4.80 -15.86 22.99
CA ARG A 174 4.35 -14.91 21.95
C ARG A 174 5.41 -13.84 21.63
N GLN A 175 6.09 -13.33 22.64
CA GLN A 175 7.13 -12.30 22.44
C GLN A 175 8.35 -12.87 21.71
N GLU A 176 8.79 -14.07 22.09
CA GLU A 176 9.88 -14.78 21.44
C GLU A 176 9.55 -15.08 19.97
N VAL A 177 8.36 -15.61 19.68
CA VAL A 177 7.90 -15.87 18.30
C VAL A 177 7.83 -14.60 17.47
N LYS A 178 7.34 -13.49 18.07
CA LYS A 178 7.32 -12.20 17.38
C LYS A 178 8.72 -11.66 17.10
N GLN A 179 9.67 -11.87 18.01
CA GLN A 179 11.05 -11.47 17.82
C GLN A 179 11.71 -12.31 16.73
N ASN A 180 11.54 -13.64 16.76
CA ASN A 180 12.04 -14.54 15.72
C ASN A 180 11.45 -14.20 14.34
N ALA A 181 10.16 -13.84 14.29
CA ALA A 181 9.55 -13.36 13.06
C ALA A 181 10.14 -12.05 12.58
N GLN A 182 10.41 -11.11 13.49
CA GLN A 182 11.05 -9.84 13.15
C GLN A 182 12.46 -10.07 12.61
N GLU A 183 13.23 -10.98 13.21
CA GLU A 183 14.57 -11.34 12.75
C GLU A 183 14.55 -11.98 11.36
N THR A 184 13.65 -12.94 11.13
CA THR A 184 13.48 -13.57 9.80
C THR A 184 13.11 -12.55 8.73
N ILE A 185 12.07 -11.74 8.98
CA ILE A 185 11.59 -10.75 8.00
C ILE A 185 12.59 -9.61 7.79
N SER A 186 13.41 -9.27 8.80
CA SER A 186 14.40 -8.18 8.69
C SER A 186 15.46 -8.42 7.62
N LYS A 187 15.68 -9.68 7.20
CA LYS A 187 16.55 -10.05 6.08
C LYS A 187 16.09 -9.43 4.76
N TRP A 188 14.77 -9.34 4.54
CA TRP A 188 14.16 -8.75 3.36
C TRP A 188 13.70 -7.30 3.60
N LEU A 189 13.11 -7.03 4.77
CA LEU A 189 12.45 -5.77 5.10
C LEU A 189 13.01 -5.19 6.41
N THR A 190 14.17 -4.55 6.33
CA THR A 190 14.90 -4.05 7.51
C THR A 190 14.17 -2.92 8.26
N GLU A 191 13.37 -2.11 7.55
CA GLU A 191 12.71 -0.92 8.14
C GLU A 191 11.33 -1.20 8.76
N GLU A 192 10.72 -2.35 8.46
CA GLU A 192 9.32 -2.59 8.84
C GLU A 192 9.19 -3.37 10.15
N LYS A 193 8.39 -2.82 11.06
CA LYS A 193 8.02 -3.48 12.31
C LYS A 193 6.79 -4.35 12.10
N ILE A 194 6.85 -5.58 12.61
CA ILE A 194 5.74 -6.52 12.61
C ILE A 194 4.58 -6.06 13.49
N VAL A 195 3.40 -6.09 12.91
CA VAL A 195 2.11 -5.85 13.56
C VAL A 195 1.46 -7.21 13.86
N ALA A 196 0.87 -7.38 15.04
CA ALA A 196 0.04 -8.57 15.30
C ALA A 196 -1.36 -8.32 14.72
N LEU A 197 -2.01 -9.33 14.16
CA LEU A 197 -3.34 -9.21 13.56
C LEU A 197 -4.22 -10.37 14.01
N ASP A 198 -4.64 -10.32 15.28
CA ASP A 198 -5.57 -11.29 15.85
C ASP A 198 -6.86 -10.64 16.37
N LYS A 199 -6.79 -9.36 16.78
CA LYS A 199 -7.92 -8.63 17.38
C LYS A 199 -8.44 -7.53 16.46
N ALA A 200 -9.72 -7.20 16.60
CA ALA A 200 -10.32 -6.04 15.93
C ALA A 200 -9.57 -4.72 16.23
N GLY A 201 -9.09 -4.54 17.46
CA GLY A 201 -8.28 -3.37 17.83
C GLY A 201 -6.96 -3.28 17.05
N ASP A 202 -6.34 -4.42 16.76
CA ASP A 202 -5.11 -4.49 15.98
C ASP A 202 -5.36 -4.24 14.50
N ALA A 203 -6.47 -4.76 13.96
CA ALA A 203 -6.94 -4.44 12.61
C ALA A 203 -7.15 -2.93 12.41
N LEU A 204 -7.81 -2.25 13.35
CA LEU A 204 -7.98 -0.79 13.29
C LEU A 204 -6.64 -0.05 13.35
N ASN A 205 -5.68 -0.55 14.13
CA ASN A 205 -4.33 0.02 14.18
C ASN A 205 -3.59 -0.19 12.85
N LEU A 206 -3.74 -1.35 12.20
CA LEU A 206 -3.19 -1.64 10.88
C LEU A 206 -3.79 -0.72 9.81
N LEU A 207 -5.12 -0.58 9.78
CA LEU A 207 -5.83 0.32 8.85
C LEU A 207 -5.41 1.77 9.05
N ARG A 208 -5.29 2.22 10.30
CA ARG A 208 -4.77 3.54 10.63
C ARG A 208 -3.32 3.72 10.14
N LYS A 209 -2.47 2.70 10.33
CA LYS A 209 -1.09 2.69 9.81
C LYS A 209 -1.12 2.82 8.28
N ALA A 210 -1.87 1.98 7.58
CA ALA A 210 -1.97 2.01 6.12
C ALA A 210 -2.46 3.37 5.58
N GLY A 211 -3.46 3.97 6.21
CA GLY A 211 -4.02 5.26 5.81
C GLY A 211 -3.17 6.49 6.20
N SER A 212 -2.30 6.39 7.20
CA SER A 212 -1.53 7.54 7.72
C SER A 212 -0.03 7.47 7.47
N GLN A 213 0.48 6.29 7.10
CA GLN A 213 1.90 6.06 6.84
C GLN A 213 2.37 6.88 5.64
N LYS A 214 3.63 7.36 5.72
CA LYS A 214 4.30 8.00 4.60
C LYS A 214 4.45 6.99 3.48
N GLN A 215 3.85 7.30 2.33
CA GLN A 215 3.89 6.40 1.19
C GLN A 215 5.27 6.38 0.53
N ARG A 216 5.79 5.19 0.20
CA ARG A 216 7.00 5.04 -0.61
C ARG A 216 6.70 5.42 -2.06
N ASN A 217 7.63 6.14 -2.69
CA ASN A 217 7.45 6.64 -4.05
C ASN A 217 7.99 5.62 -5.06
N VAL A 218 7.08 4.95 -5.77
CA VAL A 218 7.41 4.04 -6.87
C VAL A 218 7.43 4.85 -8.17
N ILE A 219 8.63 5.12 -8.69
CA ILE A 219 8.84 6.09 -9.78
C ILE A 219 8.11 5.70 -11.07
N TYR A 220 8.20 4.42 -11.47
CA TYR A 220 7.58 3.97 -12.73
C TYR A 220 6.05 4.07 -12.68
N ARG A 221 5.45 3.69 -11.56
CA ARG A 221 4.01 3.75 -11.32
C ARG A 221 3.50 5.19 -11.27
N ASN A 222 4.17 6.05 -10.53
CA ASN A 222 3.70 7.42 -10.30
C ASN A 222 3.88 8.33 -11.53
N ARG A 223 4.74 7.94 -12.48
CA ARG A 223 4.93 8.68 -13.74
C ARG A 223 3.84 8.42 -14.78
N ARG A 224 3.08 7.33 -14.66
CA ARG A 224 2.08 6.89 -15.64
C ARG A 224 0.68 6.81 -15.02
N PRO A 225 -0.39 7.18 -15.76
CA PRO A 225 -1.75 6.89 -15.32
C PRO A 225 -1.93 5.36 -15.27
N HIS A 226 -2.56 4.88 -14.23
CA HIS A 226 -2.91 3.46 -14.09
C HIS A 226 -4.24 3.32 -13.35
N LEU A 227 -4.92 2.21 -13.58
CA LEU A 227 -6.25 1.94 -13.07
C LEU A 227 -6.36 0.44 -12.77
N ILE A 228 -7.07 0.11 -11.70
CA ILE A 228 -7.50 -1.27 -11.43
C ILE A 228 -8.97 -1.38 -11.85
N ALA A 229 -9.28 -2.41 -12.62
CA ALA A 229 -10.63 -2.62 -13.13
C ALA A 229 -11.54 -3.14 -12.02
N GLU A 230 -12.61 -2.41 -11.72
CA GLU A 230 -13.63 -2.82 -10.75
C GLU A 230 -14.82 -3.47 -11.42
N LYS A 231 -15.16 -2.97 -12.61
CA LYS A 231 -16.23 -3.50 -13.44
C LYS A 231 -15.78 -3.47 -14.89
N VAL A 232 -15.95 -4.61 -15.55
CA VAL A 232 -15.58 -4.81 -16.95
C VAL A 232 -16.81 -5.29 -17.68
N LYS A 233 -17.12 -4.67 -18.81
CA LYS A 233 -18.14 -5.12 -19.76
C LYS A 233 -17.54 -5.13 -21.15
N PHE A 234 -17.91 -6.12 -21.93
CA PHE A 234 -17.50 -6.23 -23.32
C PHE A 234 -18.74 -6.21 -24.20
N THR A 235 -18.79 -5.28 -25.15
CA THR A 235 -19.83 -5.18 -26.16
C THR A 235 -19.20 -5.49 -27.51
N GLY A 236 -19.49 -6.69 -28.03
CA GLY A 236 -19.03 -7.12 -29.35
C GLY A 236 -19.85 -6.47 -30.47
N ASN A 237 -19.19 -6.16 -31.58
CA ASN A 237 -19.88 -5.78 -32.80
C ASN A 237 -20.26 -7.07 -33.55
N GLU A 238 -21.52 -7.20 -33.99
CA GLU A 238 -22.08 -8.45 -34.54
C GLU A 238 -21.35 -8.97 -35.80
N ASN A 239 -20.55 -8.14 -36.47
CA ASN A 239 -19.93 -8.45 -37.76
C ASN A 239 -18.39 -8.34 -37.80
N GLU A 240 -17.71 -8.07 -36.69
CA GLU A 240 -16.25 -7.92 -36.64
C GLU A 240 -15.64 -8.72 -35.47
N ASN A 241 -14.41 -9.22 -35.63
CA ASN A 241 -13.65 -9.88 -34.55
C ASN A 241 -13.10 -8.85 -33.53
N THR A 242 -13.74 -7.69 -33.44
CA THR A 242 -13.39 -6.53 -32.61
C THR A 242 -14.61 -6.14 -31.78
N GLY A 243 -14.35 -5.57 -30.61
CA GLY A 243 -15.41 -5.09 -29.74
C GLY A 243 -14.92 -3.97 -28.84
N THR A 244 -15.86 -3.36 -28.13
CA THR A 244 -15.57 -2.27 -27.20
C THR A 244 -15.51 -2.83 -25.78
N LEU A 245 -14.40 -2.57 -25.08
CA LEU A 245 -14.21 -2.95 -23.68
C LEU A 245 -14.47 -1.73 -22.79
N GLU A 246 -15.56 -1.78 -22.03
CA GLU A 246 -15.89 -0.78 -21.02
C GLU A 246 -15.24 -1.18 -19.68
N VAL A 247 -14.23 -0.42 -19.25
CA VAL A 247 -13.54 -0.62 -17.98
C VAL A 247 -13.85 0.54 -17.04
N SER A 248 -14.44 0.23 -15.89
CA SER A 248 -14.71 1.19 -14.82
C SER A 248 -13.76 0.95 -13.64
N GLY A 249 -13.23 2.03 -13.08
CA GLY A 249 -12.38 2.01 -11.89
C GLY A 249 -11.82 3.39 -11.58
N TYR A 250 -10.93 3.48 -10.59
CA TYR A 250 -10.32 4.74 -10.19
C TYR A 250 -8.97 4.97 -10.87
N ILE A 251 -8.82 6.14 -11.49
CA ILE A 251 -7.54 6.59 -12.05
C ILE A 251 -6.58 6.98 -10.91
N ARG A 252 -5.34 6.49 -11.01
CA ARG A 252 -4.27 6.72 -10.04
C ARG A 252 -3.01 7.26 -10.74
N GLY A 253 -2.18 7.98 -9.99
CA GLY A 253 -0.95 8.57 -10.50
C GLY A 253 -1.20 9.90 -11.22
N LYS A 254 -1.07 9.91 -12.55
CA LYS A 254 -1.32 11.09 -13.39
C LYS A 254 -2.73 11.09 -13.99
N PRO A 255 -3.24 12.25 -14.42
CA PRO A 255 -4.46 12.32 -15.23
C PRO A 255 -4.32 11.48 -16.51
N LEU A 256 -5.34 10.70 -16.84
CA LEU A 256 -5.42 9.94 -18.08
C LEU A 256 -5.80 10.87 -19.24
N SER A 257 -5.13 10.72 -20.39
CA SER A 257 -5.47 11.42 -21.62
C SER A 257 -6.12 10.45 -22.60
N VAL A 258 -7.23 10.87 -23.21
CA VAL A 258 -8.01 10.06 -24.17
C VAL A 258 -7.18 9.68 -25.40
N ASN A 259 -6.22 10.53 -25.78
CA ASN A 259 -5.38 10.31 -26.96
C ASN A 259 -4.18 9.39 -26.67
N SER A 260 -3.96 8.98 -25.42
CA SER A 260 -2.84 8.12 -25.05
C SER A 260 -3.20 6.65 -25.22
N LEU A 261 -2.25 5.85 -25.70
CA LEU A 261 -2.41 4.41 -25.77
C LEU A 261 -2.53 3.80 -24.36
N VAL A 262 -3.42 2.82 -24.24
CA VAL A 262 -3.64 2.04 -23.01
C VAL A 262 -3.05 0.65 -23.23
N HIS A 263 -2.28 0.18 -22.25
CA HIS A 263 -1.75 -1.19 -22.24
C HIS A 263 -2.50 -2.00 -21.18
N ILE A 264 -2.97 -3.18 -21.58
CA ILE A 264 -3.58 -4.17 -20.70
C ILE A 264 -2.53 -5.28 -20.52
N PRO A 265 -2.06 -5.53 -19.28
CA PRO A 265 -1.09 -6.57 -18.99
C PRO A 265 -1.69 -7.97 -19.07
#